data_AF-T0ZHU1-F1
#
_entry.id   AF-T0ZHU1-F1
#
_cell.length_a   1.000
_cell.length_b   1.000
_cell.length_c   1.000
_cell.angle_alpha   90.00
_cell.angle_beta   90.00
_cell.angle_gamma   90.00
#
_symmetry.space_group_name_H-M   'P 1'
#
loop_
_entity.id
_entity.type
_entity.pdbx_description
1 polymer ?
#
loop_
_entity_poly.entity_id
_entity_poly.type
_entity_poly.pdbx_seq_one_letter_code
_entity_poly.pdbx_strand_id
1 'polypeptide(L)'
;MTVNPLSPSQTRKAGDPAYGSSQLAYDDATYLSGSGIPKRETVLAFLFGAITSTPDQTRPLPVMIQATTGGFFRMFDVPFRYGGPWNAAADRGPEPVMVLSHRENAKLFGGTDSVGRTLLWSGHRFRIVGVLAPWHPLPRFYDLSAGDGGPFGRSADAF
;
A
#
# COMPACT_ATOMS: atom_id res chain seq x y z
N MET A 1 7.67 -24.60 5.72
CA MET A 1 8.31 -23.42 6.37
C MET A 1 7.91 -22.19 5.57
N THR A 2 7.11 -21.30 6.15
CA THR A 2 6.63 -20.08 5.48
C THR A 2 7.71 -19.02 5.62
N VAL A 3 8.44 -18.82 4.53
CA VAL A 3 9.47 -17.79 4.40
C VAL A 3 8.78 -16.43 4.40
N ASN A 4 9.18 -15.55 5.32
CA ASN A 4 8.59 -14.22 5.47
C ASN A 4 9.11 -13.32 4.34
N PRO A 5 8.28 -12.93 3.36
CA PRO A 5 8.75 -12.16 2.20
C PRO A 5 9.20 -10.74 2.56
N LEU A 6 8.89 -10.27 3.78
CA LEU A 6 9.23 -8.94 4.29
C LEU A 6 10.50 -8.92 5.16
N SER A 7 11.20 -10.05 5.31
CA SER A 7 12.42 -10.11 6.12
C SER A 7 13.67 -9.77 5.27
N PRO A 8 14.44 -8.72 5.61
CA PRO A 8 15.61 -8.28 4.81
C PRO A 8 16.84 -9.19 4.94
N SER A 9 16.80 -10.24 5.78
CA SER A 9 17.97 -11.07 6.11
C SER A 9 17.83 -12.52 5.67
N GLN A 10 16.82 -12.85 4.84
CA GLN A 10 16.58 -14.20 4.37
C GLN A 10 16.95 -14.33 2.88
N THR A 11 18.23 -14.54 2.59
CA THR A 11 18.69 -14.89 1.24
C THR A 11 18.26 -16.31 0.92
N ARG A 12 17.37 -16.50 -0.08
CA ARG A 12 16.91 -17.84 -0.49
C ARG A 12 17.94 -18.54 -1.37
N LYS A 13 18.05 -19.86 -1.19
CA LYS A 13 18.87 -20.74 -2.04
C LYS A 13 18.10 -21.19 -3.28
N ALA A 14 18.82 -21.45 -4.38
CA ALA A 14 18.24 -22.07 -5.57
C ALA A 14 17.56 -23.41 -5.20
N GLY A 15 16.28 -23.57 -5.58
CA GLY A 15 15.46 -24.74 -5.25
C GLY A 15 14.41 -24.53 -4.14
N ASP A 16 14.29 -23.32 -3.58
CA ASP A 16 13.21 -23.00 -2.63
C ASP A 16 11.83 -22.98 -3.35
N PRO A 17 10.79 -23.66 -2.84
CA PRO A 17 9.45 -23.74 -3.47
C PRO A 17 8.78 -22.39 -3.77
N ALA A 18 9.31 -21.27 -3.26
CA ALA A 18 8.92 -19.92 -3.68
C ALA A 18 9.30 -19.56 -5.13
N TYR A 19 10.04 -20.41 -5.86
CA TYR A 19 10.30 -20.28 -7.31
C TYR A 19 9.03 -20.27 -8.19
N GLY A 20 7.85 -20.54 -7.62
CA GLY A 20 6.54 -20.41 -8.28
C GLY A 20 5.63 -19.31 -7.72
N SER A 21 6.11 -18.43 -6.84
CA SER A 21 5.27 -17.33 -6.32
C SER A 21 5.21 -16.17 -7.32
N SER A 22 4.04 -15.54 -7.47
CA SER A 22 3.86 -14.34 -8.29
C SER A 22 4.45 -13.07 -7.65
N GLN A 23 5.15 -13.20 -6.52
CA GLN A 23 5.77 -12.11 -5.77
C GLN A 23 7.29 -12.24 -5.75
N LEU A 24 7.98 -11.10 -5.72
CA LEU A 24 9.43 -11.03 -5.52
C LEU A 24 9.78 -11.01 -4.03
N ALA A 25 10.96 -11.50 -3.68
CA ALA A 25 11.52 -11.24 -2.35
C ALA A 25 11.81 -9.73 -2.20
N TYR A 26 11.79 -9.23 -0.96
CA TYR A 26 12.01 -7.81 -0.68
C TYR A 26 13.33 -7.28 -1.27
N ASP A 27 14.42 -8.02 -1.09
CA ASP A 27 15.74 -7.61 -1.60
C ASP A 27 15.74 -7.54 -3.13
N ASP A 28 15.19 -8.55 -3.81
CA ASP A 28 15.09 -8.58 -5.28
C ASP A 28 14.25 -7.42 -5.81
N ALA A 29 13.09 -7.15 -5.18
CA ALA A 29 12.24 -6.02 -5.54
C ALA A 29 12.95 -4.67 -5.33
N THR A 30 13.72 -4.57 -4.24
CA THR A 30 14.50 -3.35 -3.92
C THR A 30 15.64 -3.14 -4.91
N TYR A 31 16.39 -4.19 -5.27
CA TYR A 31 17.45 -4.11 -6.27
C TYR A 31 16.90 -3.80 -7.66
N LEU A 32 15.77 -4.40 -8.04
CA LEU A 32 15.13 -4.14 -9.33
C LEU A 32 14.61 -2.69 -9.40
N SER A 33 13.93 -2.21 -8.36
CA SER A 33 13.42 -0.84 -8.26
C SER A 33 14.53 0.23 -8.15
N GLY A 34 15.66 -0.17 -7.57
CA GLY A 34 16.88 0.66 -7.58
C GLY A 34 17.62 0.63 -8.92
N SER A 35 17.25 -0.25 -9.85
CA SER A 35 17.93 -0.39 -11.13
C SER A 35 17.38 0.57 -12.18
N GLY A 36 18.22 0.99 -13.13
CA GLY A 36 17.76 1.78 -14.28
C GLY A 36 17.07 0.96 -15.38
N ILE A 37 16.73 -0.31 -15.11
CA ILE A 37 16.18 -1.23 -16.11
C ILE A 37 14.71 -0.90 -16.42
N PRO A 38 13.83 -0.72 -15.43
CA PRO A 38 12.40 -0.50 -15.68
C PRO A 38 12.13 0.93 -16.16
N LYS A 39 11.38 1.07 -17.26
CA LYS A 39 10.96 2.39 -17.76
C LYS A 39 9.87 3.02 -16.89
N ARG A 40 9.01 2.18 -16.30
CA ARG A 40 7.93 2.53 -15.37
C ARG A 40 7.73 1.34 -14.45
N GLU A 41 7.71 1.58 -13.15
CA GLU A 41 7.54 0.52 -12.16
C GLU A 41 6.81 1.02 -10.92
N THR A 42 6.30 0.06 -10.16
CA THR A 42 5.80 0.27 -8.80
C THR A 42 6.06 -0.99 -8.01
N VAL A 43 6.44 -0.83 -6.74
CA VAL A 43 6.52 -1.95 -5.80
C VAL A 43 5.15 -2.15 -5.18
N LEU A 44 4.76 -3.39 -4.89
CA LEU A 44 3.47 -3.71 -4.31
C LEU A 44 3.64 -4.76 -3.22
N ALA A 45 3.16 -4.48 -2.02
CA ALA A 45 3.04 -5.46 -0.94
C ALA A 45 1.73 -5.27 -0.16
N PHE A 46 1.05 -6.36 0.16
CA PHE A 46 -0.10 -6.31 1.06
C PHE A 46 0.35 -6.37 2.50
N LEU A 47 -0.20 -5.45 3.30
CA LEU A 47 -0.01 -5.40 4.74
C LEU A 47 -1.37 -5.39 5.42
N PHE A 48 -1.45 -6.06 6.56
CA PHE A 48 -2.61 -6.00 7.44
C PHE A 48 -2.25 -5.23 8.69
N GLY A 49 -3.18 -4.43 9.19
CA GLY A 49 -3.01 -3.75 10.45
C GLY A 49 -4.28 -3.00 10.85
N ALA A 50 -4.12 -2.05 11.76
CA ALA A 50 -5.23 -1.21 12.18
C ALA A 50 -4.85 0.27 12.16
N ILE A 51 -5.82 1.09 11.76
CA ILE A 51 -5.72 2.54 11.77
C ILE A 51 -6.49 3.11 12.97
N THR A 52 -5.94 4.13 13.60
CA THR A 52 -6.67 5.02 14.51
C THR A 52 -6.51 6.49 14.09
N SER A 53 -7.57 7.29 14.20
CA SER A 53 -7.55 8.73 13.93
C SER A 53 -7.09 9.55 15.14
N THR A 54 -7.19 9.00 16.36
CA THR A 54 -6.64 9.56 17.59
C THR A 54 -5.96 8.47 18.42
N PRO A 55 -4.97 8.83 19.28
CA PRO A 55 -4.34 7.87 20.18
C PRO A 55 -5.31 7.17 21.14
N ASP A 56 -6.34 7.89 21.60
CA ASP A 56 -7.31 7.40 22.60
C ASP A 56 -8.49 6.63 21.96
N GLN A 57 -8.45 6.39 20.65
CA GLN A 57 -9.52 5.67 19.96
C GLN A 57 -9.63 4.24 20.49
N THR A 58 -10.74 3.95 21.19
CA THR A 58 -10.96 2.68 21.88
C THR A 58 -11.08 1.48 20.95
N ARG A 59 -11.45 1.72 19.67
CA ARG A 59 -11.60 0.65 18.66
C ARG A 59 -10.81 0.97 17.41
N PRO A 60 -9.60 0.40 17.24
CA PRO A 60 -8.86 0.47 16.00
C PRO A 60 -9.63 -0.11 14.81
N LEU A 61 -9.46 0.50 13.64
CA LEU A 61 -10.11 0.09 12.41
C LEU A 61 -9.19 -0.88 11.65
N PRO A 62 -9.50 -2.18 11.58
CA PRO A 62 -8.70 -3.12 10.80
C PRO A 62 -8.79 -2.77 9.32
N VAL A 63 -7.65 -2.74 8.66
CA VAL A 63 -7.51 -2.35 7.25
C VAL A 63 -6.51 -3.24 6.54
N MET A 64 -6.76 -3.45 5.24
CA MET A 64 -5.80 -4.01 4.31
C MET A 64 -5.10 -2.85 3.57
N ILE A 65 -3.79 -2.76 3.70
CA ILE A 65 -2.96 -1.72 3.10
C ILE A 65 -2.21 -2.29 1.90
N GLN A 66 -2.18 -1.52 0.83
CA GLN A 66 -1.29 -1.75 -0.30
C GLN A 66 -0.07 -0.84 -0.15
N ALA A 67 0.99 -1.35 0.48
CA ALA A 67 2.27 -0.64 0.46
C ALA A 67 2.75 -0.55 -0.99
N THR A 68 3.04 0.68 -1.41
CA THR A 68 3.33 0.98 -2.82
C THR A 68 4.27 2.17 -2.95
N THR A 69 4.66 2.50 -4.19
CA THR A 69 5.37 3.74 -4.50
C THR A 69 4.44 4.77 -5.13
N GLY A 70 4.86 6.04 -5.15
CA GLY A 70 4.06 7.12 -5.72
C GLY A 70 3.73 6.92 -7.21
N GLY A 71 4.55 6.13 -7.92
CA GLY A 71 4.35 5.77 -9.32
C GLY A 71 3.05 4.98 -9.60
N PHE A 72 2.56 4.22 -8.61
CA PHE A 72 1.33 3.42 -8.70
C PHE A 72 0.13 4.20 -9.22
N PHE A 73 -0.12 5.36 -8.61
CA PHE A 73 -1.34 6.12 -8.87
C PHE A 73 -1.40 6.64 -10.29
N ARG A 74 -0.25 7.00 -10.86
CA ARG A 74 -0.14 7.41 -12.27
C ARG A 74 -0.16 6.22 -13.21
N MET A 75 0.48 5.10 -12.83
CA MET A 75 0.53 3.91 -13.67
C MET A 75 -0.85 3.32 -13.95
N PHE A 76 -1.77 3.42 -12.98
CA PHE A 76 -3.10 2.82 -13.05
C PHE A 76 -4.25 3.83 -13.04
N ASP A 77 -3.96 5.10 -13.36
CA ASP A 77 -4.94 6.19 -13.46
C ASP A 77 -5.91 6.25 -12.27
N VAL A 78 -5.35 6.15 -11.07
CA VAL A 78 -6.13 6.10 -9.83
C VAL A 78 -6.72 7.48 -9.53
N PRO A 79 -8.05 7.62 -9.44
CA PRO A 79 -8.70 8.91 -9.29
C PRO A 79 -8.66 9.40 -7.84
N PHE A 80 -8.34 10.68 -7.66
CA PHE A 80 -8.37 11.36 -6.36
C PHE A 80 -9.63 12.21 -6.23
N ARG A 81 -10.25 12.17 -5.04
CA ARG A 81 -11.30 13.10 -4.64
C ARG A 81 -10.72 14.33 -3.95
N TYR A 82 -9.71 14.13 -3.11
CA TYR A 82 -8.98 15.20 -2.42
C TYR A 82 -7.48 14.93 -2.48
N GLY A 83 -6.67 15.99 -2.54
CA GLY A 83 -5.21 15.88 -2.59
C GLY A 83 -4.70 15.16 -3.84
N GLY A 84 -3.66 14.35 -3.66
CA GLY A 84 -3.01 13.63 -4.76
C GLY A 84 -2.03 12.56 -4.28
N PRO A 85 -1.30 11.93 -5.21
CA PRO A 85 -0.25 10.99 -4.86
C PRO A 85 0.93 11.71 -4.20
N TRP A 86 1.76 10.97 -3.47
CA TRP A 86 3.06 11.48 -3.05
C TRP A 86 4.08 11.42 -4.19
N ASN A 87 5.17 12.16 -4.04
CA ASN A 87 6.26 12.21 -5.02
C ASN A 87 7.34 11.15 -4.71
N ALA A 88 8.25 10.93 -5.66
CA ALA A 88 9.33 9.96 -5.52
C ALA A 88 10.35 10.28 -4.40
N ALA A 89 10.32 11.49 -3.82
CA ALA A 89 11.15 11.80 -2.66
C ALA A 89 10.58 11.15 -1.39
N ALA A 90 9.25 11.09 -1.25
CA ALA A 90 8.60 10.37 -0.15
C ALA A 90 8.81 8.85 -0.24
N ASP A 91 9.02 8.29 -1.44
CA ASP A 91 9.39 6.87 -1.61
C ASP A 91 10.77 6.53 -0.99
N ARG A 92 11.66 7.53 -0.85
CA ARG A 92 13.03 7.37 -0.29
C ARG A 92 13.19 7.97 1.09
N GLY A 93 12.22 8.78 1.50
CA GLY A 93 12.33 9.67 2.65
C GLY A 93 11.75 9.06 3.93
N PRO A 94 12.09 9.61 5.10
CA PRO A 94 11.54 9.19 6.38
C PRO A 94 10.13 9.75 6.64
N GLU A 95 9.45 10.34 5.65
CA GLU A 95 8.10 10.89 5.83
C GLU A 95 7.04 9.80 5.59
N PRO A 96 6.48 9.18 6.66
CA PRO A 96 5.35 8.27 6.53
C PRO A 96 4.12 9.03 6.04
N VAL A 97 3.78 8.84 4.77
CA VAL A 97 2.58 9.39 4.13
C VAL A 97 1.62 8.27 3.77
N MET A 98 0.33 8.59 3.68
CA MET A 98 -0.71 7.63 3.36
C MET A 98 -1.77 8.25 2.45
N VAL A 99 -2.33 7.44 1.56
CA VAL A 99 -3.53 7.77 0.79
C VAL A 99 -4.67 6.86 1.24
N LEU A 100 -5.81 7.46 1.58
CA LEU A 100 -6.99 6.72 2.02
C LEU A 100 -7.93 6.42 0.86
N SER A 101 -8.55 5.23 0.88
CA SER A 101 -9.70 4.99 0.01
C SER A 101 -10.87 5.91 0.37
N HIS A 102 -11.79 6.11 -0.57
CA HIS A 102 -13.03 6.86 -0.34
C HIS A 102 -13.79 6.35 0.90
N ARG A 103 -13.87 5.02 1.05
CA ARG A 103 -14.61 4.34 2.11
C ARG A 103 -13.96 4.53 3.48
N GLU A 104 -12.64 4.37 3.59
CA GLU A 104 -11.98 4.54 4.88
C GLU A 104 -11.96 6.00 5.31
N ASN A 105 -11.82 6.93 4.37
CA ASN A 105 -12.01 8.35 4.67
C ASN A 105 -13.43 8.66 5.17
N ALA A 106 -14.45 8.03 4.58
CA ALA A 106 -15.83 8.17 5.03
C ALA A 106 -16.03 7.69 6.47
N LYS A 107 -15.43 6.54 6.84
CA LYS A 107 -15.53 6.00 8.20
C LYS A 107 -14.75 6.81 9.23
N LEU A 108 -13.53 7.24 8.90
CA LEU A 108 -12.64 7.89 9.85
C LEU A 108 -12.93 9.39 10.02
N PHE A 109 -13.37 10.05 8.95
CA PHE A 109 -13.48 11.52 8.88
C PHE A 109 -14.81 12.01 8.28
N GLY A 110 -15.82 11.14 8.17
CA GLY A 110 -17.14 11.50 7.67
C GLY A 110 -17.18 11.91 6.19
N GLY A 111 -16.15 11.58 5.41
CA GLY A 111 -16.08 11.87 3.97
C GLY A 111 -15.65 13.30 3.63
N THR A 112 -15.32 14.10 4.65
CA THR A 112 -14.71 15.42 4.50
C THR A 112 -13.27 15.33 4.00
N ASP A 113 -12.68 16.45 3.60
CA ASP A 113 -11.27 16.49 3.24
C ASP A 113 -10.40 16.24 4.49
N SER A 114 -9.66 15.14 4.47
CA SER A 114 -8.75 14.71 5.53
C SER A 114 -7.28 14.93 5.18
N VAL A 115 -6.97 15.52 4.03
CA VAL A 115 -5.60 15.83 3.63
C VAL A 115 -4.95 16.73 4.68
N GLY A 116 -3.69 16.42 5.02
CA GLY A 116 -2.92 17.09 6.06
C GLY A 116 -3.20 16.59 7.48
N ARG A 117 -4.26 15.80 7.71
CA ARG A 117 -4.47 15.15 9.01
C ARG A 117 -3.50 13.99 9.21
N THR A 118 -3.31 13.64 10.48
CA THR A 118 -2.47 12.52 10.89
C THR A 118 -3.34 11.39 11.42
N LEU A 119 -2.95 10.15 11.10
CA LEU A 119 -3.49 8.93 11.68
C LEU A 119 -2.35 8.09 12.25
N LEU A 120 -2.68 7.09 13.06
CA LEU A 120 -1.75 6.05 13.47
C LEU A 120 -2.06 4.78 12.70
N TRP A 121 -1.04 4.16 12.10
CA TRP A 121 -1.11 2.78 11.62
C TRP A 121 -0.08 1.95 12.40
N SER A 122 -0.56 0.92 13.10
CA SER A 122 0.29 0.07 13.95
C SER A 122 1.19 0.88 14.90
N GLY A 123 0.63 1.94 15.50
CA GLY A 123 1.33 2.84 16.44
C GLY A 123 2.22 3.91 15.81
N HIS A 124 2.43 3.88 14.50
CA HIS A 124 3.27 4.84 13.77
C HIS A 124 2.42 5.95 13.15
N ARG A 125 2.88 7.20 13.21
CA ARG A 125 2.16 8.36 12.66
C ARG A 125 2.32 8.42 11.15
N PHE A 126 1.22 8.58 10.43
CA PHE A 126 1.19 8.83 8.99
C PHE A 126 0.40 10.09 8.68
N ARG A 127 0.90 10.92 7.77
CA ARG A 127 0.19 12.09 7.26
C ARG A 127 -0.61 11.71 6.02
N ILE A 128 -1.89 12.06 5.99
CA ILE A 128 -2.75 11.85 4.83
C ILE A 128 -2.38 12.87 3.76
N VAL A 129 -2.01 12.41 2.57
CA VAL A 129 -1.66 13.27 1.43
C VAL A 129 -2.72 13.27 0.32
N GLY A 130 -3.60 12.27 0.33
CA GLY A 130 -4.69 12.16 -0.63
C GLY A 130 -5.80 11.24 -0.16
N VAL A 131 -6.96 11.45 -0.76
CA VAL A 131 -8.14 10.59 -0.60
C VAL A 131 -8.64 10.24 -1.99
N LEU A 132 -8.76 8.94 -2.25
CA LEU A 132 -9.25 8.45 -3.53
C LEU A 132 -10.73 8.79 -3.71
N ALA A 133 -11.14 9.00 -4.97
CA ALA A 133 -12.53 8.86 -5.36
C ALA A 133 -12.96 7.38 -5.24
N PRO A 134 -14.27 7.05 -5.34
CA PRO A 134 -14.69 5.66 -5.44
C PRO A 134 -13.92 4.95 -6.56
N TRP A 135 -13.03 4.02 -6.19
CA TRP A 135 -12.15 3.33 -7.12
C TRP A 135 -12.07 1.85 -6.74
N HIS A 136 -12.73 1.02 -7.55
CA HIS A 136 -12.90 -0.40 -7.32
C HIS A 136 -12.79 -1.15 -8.65
N PRO A 137 -11.60 -1.16 -9.29
CA PRO A 137 -11.41 -1.89 -10.55
C PRO A 137 -11.66 -3.38 -10.34
N LEU A 138 -12.51 -3.97 -11.19
CA LEU A 138 -12.82 -5.39 -11.20
C LEU A 138 -12.56 -5.95 -12.62
N PRO A 139 -11.64 -6.92 -12.79
CA PRO A 139 -10.74 -7.44 -11.77
C PRO A 139 -9.71 -6.39 -11.30
N ARG A 140 -9.12 -6.60 -10.11
CA ARG A 140 -7.98 -5.82 -9.58
C ARG A 140 -6.72 -6.12 -10.39
N PHE A 141 -6.66 -5.60 -11.62
CA PHE A 141 -5.62 -5.91 -12.59
C PHE A 141 -4.20 -5.55 -12.13
N TYR A 142 -4.07 -4.64 -11.15
CA TYR A 142 -2.79 -4.24 -10.58
C TYR A 142 -2.25 -5.23 -9.54
N ASP A 143 -3.06 -6.19 -9.07
CA ASP A 143 -2.68 -7.17 -8.06
C ASP A 143 -2.92 -8.61 -8.55
N LEU A 144 -1.81 -9.32 -8.75
CA LEU A 144 -1.78 -10.71 -9.19
C LEU A 144 -1.41 -11.69 -8.06
N SER A 145 -1.29 -11.20 -6.83
CA SER A 145 -0.81 -11.98 -5.69
C SER A 145 -1.89 -12.70 -4.88
N ALA A 146 -3.16 -12.52 -5.26
CA ALA A 146 -4.31 -13.17 -4.64
C ALA A 146 -4.38 -12.97 -3.11
N GLY A 147 -4.70 -11.75 -2.67
CA GLY A 147 -5.22 -11.53 -1.30
C GLY A 147 -6.56 -12.25 -1.04
N ASP A 148 -7.18 -12.00 0.13
CA ASP A 148 -8.36 -12.66 0.74
C ASP A 148 -9.67 -12.78 -0.09
N GLY A 149 -9.67 -12.46 -1.40
CA GLY A 149 -10.81 -12.63 -2.29
C GLY A 149 -10.46 -12.79 -3.78
N GLY A 150 -9.18 -13.00 -4.11
CA GLY A 150 -8.72 -13.10 -5.49
C GLY A 150 -8.90 -11.79 -6.29
N PRO A 151 -8.86 -11.84 -7.64
CA PRO A 151 -8.92 -10.65 -8.48
C PRO A 151 -10.26 -9.89 -8.41
N PHE A 152 -11.30 -10.47 -7.80
CA PHE A 152 -12.63 -9.86 -7.63
C PHE A 152 -12.89 -9.35 -6.20
N GLY A 153 -11.86 -9.42 -5.33
CA GLY A 153 -11.91 -8.83 -4.00
C GLY A 153 -11.95 -7.29 -4.04
N ARG A 154 -12.18 -6.70 -2.87
CA ARG A 154 -12.17 -5.23 -2.72
C ARG A 154 -10.75 -4.66 -2.92
N SER A 155 -10.65 -3.43 -3.41
CA SER A 155 -9.40 -2.65 -3.41
C SER A 155 -8.90 -2.42 -1.99
N ALA A 156 -7.61 -2.08 -1.86
CA ALA A 156 -7.01 -1.79 -0.56
C ALA A 156 -7.73 -0.63 0.13
N ASP A 157 -7.79 -0.74 1.45
CA ASP A 157 -8.44 0.24 2.32
C ASP A 157 -7.60 1.53 2.41
N ALA A 158 -6.28 1.40 2.32
CA ALA A 158 -5.31 2.50 2.22
C ALA A 158 -4.04 2.09 1.43
N PHE A 159 -3.26 3.08 1.03
CA PHE A 159 -2.00 2.97 0.27
C PHE A 159 -0.89 3.73 0.96
#